data_AF-A0A0K2XGU1-F1
#
_entry.id   AF-A0A0K2XGU1-F1
#
_cell.length_a   1.000
_cell.length_b   1.000
_cell.length_c   1.000
_cell.angle_alpha   90.00
_cell.angle_beta   90.00
_cell.angle_gamma   90.00
#
_symmetry.space_group_name_H-M   'P 1'
#
loop_
_entity.id
_entity.type
_entity.pdbx_description
1 polymer ?
#
loop_
_entity_poly.entity_id
_entity_poly.type
_entity_poly.pdbx_seq_one_letter_code
_entity_poly.pdbx_strand_id
1 'polypeptide(L)'
;MDIIRNEKELQQALGGNQAKIGMEGRVVAKIEPLVCANSAAWCIAMVAIATAFFDSIGATKMEAASPQRIMATEDAAGAVDILGAEATYAAISMAVAAGGVEVLEHLRAYRLEKHGNNRAILIKRS
;
A
#
# COMPACT_ATOMS: atom_id res chain seq x y z
N MET A 1 21.06 2.84 -2.60
CA MET A 1 19.91 2.14 -1.99
C MET A 1 19.24 3.18 -1.13
N ASP A 2 18.08 3.65 -1.56
CA ASP A 2 17.35 4.69 -0.83
C ASP A 2 16.67 4.07 0.38
N ILE A 3 16.83 4.72 1.54
CA ILE A 3 16.16 4.33 2.79
C ILE A 3 14.99 5.27 2.98
N ILE A 4 13.79 4.70 2.85
CA ILE A 4 12.54 5.44 2.95
C ILE A 4 11.87 5.21 4.31
N ARG A 5 11.13 6.23 4.77
CA ARG A 5 10.48 6.25 6.08
C ARG A 5 8.99 6.54 6.03
N ASN A 6 8.47 6.88 4.86
CA ASN A 6 7.06 7.21 4.67
C ASN A 6 6.49 6.62 3.36
N GLU A 7 5.16 6.64 3.26
CA GLU A 7 4.39 6.05 2.14
C GLU A 7 4.58 6.85 0.84
N LYS A 8 4.85 8.15 0.93
CA LYS A 8 5.09 9.00 -0.25
C LYS A 8 6.42 8.68 -0.92
N GLU A 9 7.48 8.56 -0.13
CA GLU A 9 8.81 8.12 -0.56
C GLU A 9 8.74 6.69 -1.12
N LEU A 10 7.93 5.81 -0.53
CA LEU A 10 7.69 4.49 -1.09
C LEU A 10 7.05 4.55 -2.47
N GLN A 11 5.97 5.33 -2.62
CA GLN A 11 5.29 5.50 -3.90
C GLN A 11 6.23 6.06 -4.97
N GLN A 12 7.07 7.04 -4.62
CA GLN A 12 8.10 7.56 -5.52
C GLN A 12 9.15 6.51 -5.89
N ALA A 13 9.64 5.74 -4.93
CA ALA A 13 10.62 4.68 -5.16
C ALA A 13 10.06 3.54 -6.04
N LEU A 14 8.78 3.21 -5.87
CA LEU A 14 8.08 2.25 -6.74
C LEU A 14 7.95 2.78 -8.17
N GLY A 15 7.62 4.06 -8.35
CA GLY A 15 7.57 4.69 -9.68
C GLY A 15 8.93 4.76 -10.38
N GLY A 16 10.02 4.83 -9.61
CA GLY A 16 11.40 4.75 -10.12
C GLY A 16 11.86 3.34 -10.52
N ASN A 17 11.02 2.31 -10.36
CA ASN A 17 11.32 0.92 -10.72
C ASN A 17 12.64 0.38 -10.14
N GLN A 18 12.99 0.82 -8.92
CA GLN A 18 14.26 0.47 -8.28
C GLN A 18 14.31 -1.02 -7.91
N ALA A 19 15.43 -1.70 -8.17
CA ALA A 19 15.56 -3.13 -7.86
C ALA A 19 15.51 -3.45 -6.34
N LYS A 20 15.93 -2.49 -5.50
CA LYS A 20 15.98 -2.62 -4.03
C LYS A 20 15.61 -1.31 -3.36
N ILE A 21 14.62 -1.34 -2.46
CA ILE A 21 14.15 -0.18 -1.70
C ILE A 21 14.34 -0.50 -0.21
N GLY A 22 15.16 0.27 0.50
CA GLY A 22 15.37 0.10 1.93
C GLY A 22 14.26 0.80 2.71
N MET A 23 13.71 0.17 3.72
CA MET A 23 12.66 0.71 4.58
C MET A 23 13.11 0.71 6.03
N GLU A 24 12.85 1.81 6.74
CA GLU A 24 13.16 1.93 8.17
C GLU A 24 12.00 2.51 8.98
N GLY A 25 11.77 1.95 10.16
CA GLY A 25 10.78 2.44 11.12
C GLY A 25 9.37 1.89 10.89
N ARG A 26 8.36 2.72 11.18
CA ARG A 26 6.95 2.29 11.19
C ARG A 26 6.43 1.89 9.82
N VAL A 27 7.00 2.42 8.73
CA VAL A 27 6.60 2.06 7.36
C VAL A 27 6.74 0.55 7.10
N VAL A 28 7.72 -0.11 7.73
CA VAL A 28 7.91 -1.56 7.61
C VAL A 28 6.67 -2.31 8.09
N ALA A 29 6.13 -1.95 9.24
CA ALA A 29 4.95 -2.62 9.83
C ALA A 29 3.68 -2.42 8.99
N LYS A 30 3.58 -1.33 8.23
CA LYS A 30 2.44 -1.06 7.34
C LYS A 30 2.53 -1.80 6.02
N ILE A 31 3.73 -1.90 5.47
CA ILE A 31 3.99 -2.49 4.15
C ILE A 31 4.16 -4.01 4.23
N GLU A 32 4.57 -4.53 5.38
CA GLU A 32 4.73 -5.96 5.58
C GLU A 32 3.47 -6.77 5.26
N PRO A 33 2.27 -6.45 5.79
CA PRO A 33 1.07 -7.19 5.45
C PRO A 33 0.74 -7.12 3.96
N LEU A 34 1.00 -5.98 3.29
CA LEU A 34 0.75 -5.79 1.85
C LEU A 34 1.61 -6.70 0.97
N VAL A 35 2.85 -6.97 1.36
CA VAL A 35 3.79 -7.76 0.56
C VAL A 35 3.78 -9.24 0.96
N CYS A 36 3.57 -9.52 2.25
CA CYS A 36 3.61 -10.86 2.84
C CYS A 36 2.25 -11.57 2.82
N ALA A 37 1.13 -10.88 2.57
CA ALA A 37 -0.17 -11.53 2.43
C ALA A 37 -0.14 -12.63 1.35
N ASN A 38 -0.84 -13.73 1.63
CA ASN A 38 -1.08 -14.81 0.68
C ASN A 38 -1.85 -14.28 -0.53
N SER A 39 -1.61 -14.83 -1.72
CA SER A 39 -2.17 -14.30 -2.98
C SER A 39 -3.70 -14.16 -2.96
N ALA A 40 -4.43 -15.13 -2.39
CA ALA A 40 -5.89 -15.05 -2.29
C ALA A 40 -6.36 -13.89 -1.39
N ALA A 41 -5.79 -13.79 -0.18
CA ALA A 41 -6.09 -12.71 0.76
C ALA A 41 -5.76 -11.34 0.18
N TRP A 42 -4.60 -11.24 -0.47
CA TRP A 42 -4.16 -10.01 -1.14
C TRP A 42 -5.14 -9.59 -2.24
N CYS A 43 -5.59 -10.51 -3.10
CA CYS A 43 -6.57 -10.20 -4.14
C CYS A 43 -7.90 -9.70 -3.56
N ILE A 44 -8.41 -10.34 -2.50
CA ILE A 44 -9.66 -9.92 -1.86
C ILE A 44 -9.51 -8.51 -1.27
N ALA A 45 -8.42 -8.25 -0.56
CA ALA A 45 -8.15 -6.94 0.02
C ALA A 45 -7.98 -5.86 -1.06
N MET A 46 -7.37 -6.18 -2.19
CA MET A 46 -7.23 -5.28 -3.33
C MET A 46 -8.56 -4.92 -3.97
N VAL A 47 -9.47 -5.89 -4.13
CA VAL A 47 -10.83 -5.62 -4.61
C VAL A 47 -11.53 -4.65 -3.67
N ALA A 48 -11.47 -4.91 -2.36
CA ALA A 48 -12.05 -4.03 -1.34
C ALA A 48 -11.47 -2.61 -1.37
N ILE A 49 -10.14 -2.45 -1.46
CA ILE A 49 -9.48 -1.15 -1.58
C ILE A 49 -9.87 -0.45 -2.88
N ALA A 50 -9.93 -1.19 -4.00
CA ALA A 50 -10.30 -0.62 -5.29
C ALA A 50 -11.74 -0.10 -5.28
N THR A 51 -12.70 -0.88 -4.80
CA THR A 51 -14.10 -0.45 -4.66
C THR A 51 -14.20 0.79 -3.78
N ALA A 52 -13.60 0.77 -2.59
CA ALA A 52 -13.58 1.91 -1.68
C ALA A 52 -13.02 3.19 -2.33
N PHE A 53 -11.92 3.04 -3.09
CA PHE A 53 -11.28 4.13 -3.82
C PHE A 53 -12.19 4.66 -4.94
N PHE A 54 -12.72 3.78 -5.80
CA PHE A 54 -13.56 4.16 -6.94
C PHE A 54 -14.88 4.80 -6.51
N ASP A 55 -15.51 4.29 -5.46
CA ASP A 55 -16.75 4.87 -4.93
C ASP A 55 -16.50 6.24 -4.31
N SER A 56 -15.39 6.40 -3.57
CA SER A 56 -15.03 7.70 -3.02
C SER A 56 -14.77 8.73 -4.12
N ILE A 57 -14.01 8.39 -5.16
CA ILE A 57 -13.75 9.35 -6.25
C ILE A 57 -14.99 9.58 -7.12
N GLY A 58 -15.87 8.58 -7.26
CA GLY A 58 -17.15 8.74 -7.94
C GLY A 58 -18.07 9.73 -7.24
N ALA A 59 -18.10 9.67 -5.90
CA ALA A 59 -18.90 10.58 -5.08
C ALA A 59 -18.32 12.00 -4.97
N THR A 60 -16.99 12.14 -4.90
CA THR A 60 -16.36 13.43 -4.53
C THR A 60 -15.44 14.03 -5.59
N LYS A 61 -15.19 13.31 -6.69
CA LYS A 61 -14.09 13.53 -7.63
C LYS A 61 -12.72 13.34 -6.97
N MET A 62 -11.70 13.12 -7.80
CA MET A 62 -10.35 12.79 -7.33
C MET A 62 -9.71 13.90 -6.50
N GLU A 63 -10.02 15.17 -6.77
CA GLU A 63 -9.47 16.32 -6.04
C GLU A 63 -9.88 16.38 -4.56
N ALA A 64 -10.99 15.73 -4.19
CA ALA A 64 -11.49 15.67 -2.82
C ALA A 64 -11.32 14.29 -2.17
N ALA A 65 -10.66 13.36 -2.85
CA ALA A 65 -10.34 12.04 -2.32
C ALA A 65 -9.30 12.19 -1.19
N SER A 66 -9.62 11.66 -0.01
CA SER A 66 -8.70 11.66 1.12
C SER A 66 -8.63 10.25 1.70
N PRO A 67 -7.46 9.80 2.17
CA PRO A 67 -7.32 8.46 2.73
C PRO A 67 -8.27 8.21 3.90
N GLN A 68 -8.55 9.24 4.72
CA GLN A 68 -9.44 9.14 5.86
C GLN A 68 -10.89 8.88 5.46
N ARG A 69 -11.36 9.48 4.36
CA ARG A 69 -12.73 9.28 3.86
C ARG A 69 -12.89 7.90 3.23
N ILE A 70 -11.91 7.46 2.46
CA ILE A 70 -11.91 6.12 1.87
C ILE A 70 -11.83 5.06 2.97
N MET A 71 -11.01 5.27 4.01
CA MET A 71 -10.90 4.36 5.15
C MET A 71 -12.22 4.21 5.94
N ALA A 72 -13.11 5.20 5.86
CA ALA A 72 -14.39 5.19 6.56
C ALA A 72 -15.50 4.45 5.78
N THR A 73 -15.24 3.93 4.58
CA THR A 73 -16.22 3.17 3.80
C THR A 73 -16.35 1.74 4.32
N GLU A 74 -17.51 1.12 4.10
CA GLU A 74 -17.74 -0.29 4.44
C GLU A 74 -16.80 -1.22 3.65
N ASP A 75 -16.50 -0.89 2.40
CA ASP A 75 -15.54 -1.66 1.59
C ASP A 75 -14.13 -1.64 2.17
N ALA A 76 -13.68 -0.49 2.71
CA ALA A 76 -12.38 -0.42 3.36
C ALA A 76 -12.31 -1.31 4.61
N ALA A 77 -13.42 -1.51 5.32
CA ALA A 77 -13.47 -2.42 6.47
C ALA A 77 -13.12 -3.87 6.08
N GLY A 78 -13.57 -4.33 4.91
CA GLY A 78 -13.21 -5.65 4.40
C GLY A 78 -11.70 -5.81 4.16
N ALA A 79 -11.02 -4.76 3.70
CA ALA A 79 -9.56 -4.77 3.57
C ALA A 79 -8.85 -4.72 4.93
N VAL A 80 -9.40 -3.97 5.90
CA VAL A 80 -8.89 -3.91 7.29
C VAL A 80 -8.90 -5.28 7.95
N ASP A 81 -9.96 -6.07 7.76
CA ASP A 81 -10.06 -7.41 8.35
C ASP A 81 -8.99 -8.38 7.82
N ILE A 82 -8.48 -8.13 6.61
CA ILE A 82 -7.50 -9.00 5.94
C ILE A 82 -6.06 -8.53 6.19
N LEU A 83 -5.79 -7.24 5.99
CA LEU A 83 -4.44 -6.67 6.00
C LEU A 83 -4.09 -5.94 7.30
N GLY A 84 -5.11 -5.58 8.09
CA GLY A 84 -4.99 -4.70 9.25
C GLY A 84 -5.12 -3.21 8.89
N ALA A 85 -5.56 -2.41 9.87
CA ALA A 85 -5.89 -1.00 9.65
C ALA A 85 -4.73 -0.15 9.10
N GLU A 86 -3.53 -0.33 9.65
CA GLU A 86 -2.35 0.43 9.26
C GLU A 86 -1.90 0.13 7.82
N ALA A 87 -2.02 -1.13 7.39
CA ALA A 87 -1.66 -1.57 6.04
C ALA A 87 -2.69 -1.09 5.02
N THR A 88 -3.98 -1.22 5.33
CA THR A 88 -5.07 -0.70 4.49
C THR A 88 -4.96 0.82 4.32
N TYR A 89 -4.70 1.54 5.41
CA TYR A 89 -4.50 2.99 5.35
C TYR A 89 -3.28 3.38 4.49
N ALA A 90 -2.17 2.65 4.60
CA ALA A 90 -1.00 2.88 3.77
C ALA A 90 -1.30 2.63 2.28
N ALA A 91 -2.01 1.54 1.97
CA ALA A 91 -2.40 1.22 0.60
C ALA A 91 -3.29 2.29 -0.02
N ILE A 92 -4.33 2.72 0.71
CA ILE A 92 -5.21 3.82 0.28
C ILE A 92 -4.41 5.11 0.09
N SER A 93 -3.51 5.43 1.03
CA SER A 93 -2.68 6.64 0.95
C SER A 93 -1.78 6.64 -0.28
N MET A 94 -1.19 5.49 -0.61
CA MET A 94 -0.41 5.31 -1.84
C MET A 94 -1.28 5.46 -3.08
N ALA A 95 -2.48 4.86 -3.09
CA ALA A 95 -3.40 4.94 -4.23
C ALA A 95 -3.87 6.38 -4.50
N VAL A 96 -4.24 7.11 -3.45
CA VAL A 96 -4.60 8.54 -3.53
C VAL A 96 -3.44 9.37 -4.06
N ALA A 97 -2.21 9.15 -3.55
CA ALA A 97 -1.02 9.88 -3.99
C ALA A 97 -0.64 9.55 -5.44
N ALA A 98 -0.81 8.30 -5.87
CA ALA A 98 -0.48 7.83 -7.21
C ALA A 98 -1.53 8.19 -8.26
N GLY A 99 -2.75 8.54 -7.85
CA GLY A 99 -3.85 8.74 -8.78
C GLY A 99 -4.66 7.48 -9.09
N GLY A 100 -4.35 6.34 -8.48
CA GLY A 100 -4.95 5.04 -8.78
C GLY A 100 -4.32 3.87 -8.01
N VAL A 101 -4.96 2.70 -8.10
CA VAL A 101 -4.58 1.50 -7.32
C VAL A 101 -3.43 0.68 -7.92
N GLU A 102 -2.97 1.00 -9.14
CA GLU A 102 -1.89 0.28 -9.85
C GLU A 102 -0.55 0.26 -9.07
N VAL A 103 -0.31 1.29 -8.26
CA VAL A 103 0.87 1.35 -7.37
C VAL A 103 0.96 0.15 -6.41
N LEU A 104 -0.18 -0.45 -6.05
CA LEU A 104 -0.23 -1.60 -5.15
C LEU A 104 0.14 -2.90 -5.90
N GLU A 105 -0.18 -3.00 -7.19
CA GLU A 105 0.30 -4.09 -8.04
C GLU A 105 1.82 -4.02 -8.22
N HIS A 106 2.36 -2.81 -8.42
CA HIS A 106 3.80 -2.61 -8.42
C HIS A 106 4.44 -3.01 -7.10
N LEU A 107 3.84 -2.66 -5.96
CA LEU A 107 4.31 -3.10 -4.65
C LEU A 107 4.30 -4.63 -4.51
N ARG A 108 3.29 -5.30 -5.06
CA ARG A 108 3.16 -6.77 -5.03
C ARG A 108 4.25 -7.48 -5.85
N ALA A 109 4.83 -6.79 -6.83
CA ALA A 109 6.00 -7.27 -7.56
C ALA A 109 7.28 -7.31 -6.71
N TYR A 110 7.25 -6.86 -5.45
CA TYR A 110 8.39 -6.95 -4.54
C TYR A 110 8.22 -8.10 -3.53
N ARG A 111 9.33 -8.57 -2.99
CA ARG A 111 9.39 -9.40 -1.78
C ARG A 111 10.05 -8.59 -0.67
N LEU A 112 9.63 -8.83 0.57
CA LEU A 112 10.17 -8.13 1.73
C LEU A 112 11.21 -9.01 2.41
N GLU A 113 12.44 -8.52 2.53
CA GLU A 113 13.50 -9.14 3.31
C GLU A 113 13.72 -8.32 4.59
N LYS A 114 13.43 -8.92 5.75
CA LYS A 114 13.62 -8.25 7.05
C LYS A 114 15.10 -8.29 7.45
N HIS A 115 15.60 -7.14 7.89
CA HIS A 115 16.94 -6.98 8.45
C HIS A 115 16.85 -6.40 9.86
N GLY A 116 16.25 -7.17 10.78
CA GLY A 116 16.08 -6.79 12.19
C GLY A 116 14.77 -6.09 12.52
N ASN A 117 14.64 -5.63 13.76
CA ASN A 117 13.44 -4.95 14.26
C ASN A 117 13.41 -3.53 13.67
N ASN A 118 12.42 -3.22 12.81
CA ASN A 118 12.23 -1.94 12.09
C ASN A 118 13.11 -1.67 10.87
N ARG A 119 13.80 -2.65 10.30
CA ARG A 119 14.46 -2.48 8.98
C ARG A 119 14.08 -3.61 8.06
N ALA A 120 13.70 -3.26 6.84
CA ALA A 120 13.41 -4.22 5.80
C ALA A 120 13.86 -3.69 4.44
N ILE A 121 14.06 -4.58 3.49
CA ILE A 121 14.38 -4.23 2.10
C ILE A 121 13.30 -4.86 1.23
N LEU A 122 12.66 -4.04 0.39
CA LEU A 122 11.85 -4.54 -0.71
C LEU A 122 12.79 -4.88 -1.86
N ILE A 123 12.73 -6.12 -2.34
CA ILE A 123 13.51 -6.61 -3.46
C ILE A 123 12.54 -6.98 -4.57
N LYS A 124 12.76 -6.46 -5.77
CA LYS A 124 11.90 -6.78 -6.91
C LYS A 124 11.95 -8.28 -7.20
N ARG A 125 10.78 -8.91 -7.37
CA ARG A 125 10.63 -10.28 -7.86
C ARG A 125 10.98 -10.23 -9.34
N SER A 126 12.15 -10.77 -9.67
CA SER A 126 12.66 -10.98 -11.02
C SER A 126 11.87 -12.04 -11.76
#